data_AF-A0A3D0WDY7-F1
#
_entry.id   AF-A0A3D0WDY7-F1
#
_cell.length_a   1.000
_cell.length_b   1.000
_cell.length_c   1.000
_cell.angle_alpha   90.00
_cell.angle_beta   90.00
_cell.angle_gamma   90.00
#
_symmetry.space_group_name_H-M   'P 1'
#
loop_
_entity.id
_entity.type
_entity.pdbx_description
1 polymer ?
#
loop_
_entity_poly.entity_id
_entity_poly.type
_entity_poly.pdbx_seq_one_letter_code
_entity_poly.pdbx_strand_id
1 'polypeptide(L)'
;LAGRIGKVKTHVFGLLCGAAGFATILFTRDAQLLLVAMVFVGIAWASILTMPYAILAGALDPRKYGIYMGLFNIFIVVPQLIVATVMGAVINAFFPGQPVWTMAIGAGVMVLAAAAMLRVKEA
;
A
#
# COMPACT_ATOMS: atom_id res chain seq x y z
N LEU A 1 15.44 4.89 9.68
CA LEU A 1 14.38 5.86 9.30
C LEU A 1 13.20 5.82 10.26
N ALA A 2 12.52 4.67 10.43
CA ALA A 2 11.40 4.53 11.39
C ALA A 2 11.74 4.91 12.84
N GLY A 3 12.95 4.58 13.33
CA GLY A 3 13.40 4.98 14.68
C GLY A 3 13.85 6.44 14.85
N ARG A 4 13.88 7.25 13.78
CA ARG A 4 14.24 8.69 13.85
C ARG A 4 13.14 9.63 13.34
N ILE A 5 12.20 9.16 12.52
CA ILE A 5 11.17 10.01 11.86
C ILE A 5 9.74 9.65 12.30
N GLY A 6 9.53 8.47 12.88
CA GLY A 6 8.19 7.91 13.15
C GLY A 6 7.83 6.84 12.13
N LYS A 7 7.22 5.75 12.61
CA LYS A 7 6.77 4.59 11.83
C LYS A 7 5.67 5.01 10.84
N VAL A 8 4.77 5.89 11.26
CA VAL A 8 3.67 6.45 10.45
C VAL A 8 4.21 7.33 9.32
N LYS A 9 5.14 8.26 9.59
CA LYS A 9 5.72 9.12 8.55
C LYS A 9 6.54 8.34 7.53
N THR A 10 7.27 7.32 7.98
CA THR A 10 7.99 6.38 7.09
C THR A 10 7.00 5.60 6.21
N HIS A 11 5.85 5.23 6.77
CA HIS A 11 4.80 4.55 6.01
C HIS A 11 4.17 5.45 4.95
N VAL A 12 3.81 6.68 5.32
CA VAL A 12 3.27 7.72 4.42
C VAL A 12 4.22 7.99 3.27
N PHE A 13 5.52 8.13 3.53
CA PHE A 13 6.51 8.32 2.47
C PHE A 13 6.53 7.13 1.49
N GLY A 14 6.52 5.90 1.99
CA GLY A 14 6.45 4.70 1.15
C GLY A 14 5.17 4.66 0.30
N LEU A 15 4.02 5.02 0.86
CA LEU A 15 2.75 5.08 0.13
C LEU A 15 2.77 6.15 -0.99
N LEU A 16 3.36 7.31 -0.72
CA LEU A 16 3.52 8.37 -1.72
C LEU A 16 4.48 7.95 -2.85
N CYS A 17 5.57 7.25 -2.53
CA CYS A 17 6.42 6.63 -3.55
C CYS A 17 5.62 5.65 -4.42
N GLY A 18 4.80 4.79 -3.83
CA GLY A 18 3.96 3.86 -4.58
C GLY A 18 2.94 4.56 -5.48
N ALA A 19 2.32 5.64 -5.00
CA ALA A 19 1.44 6.47 -5.81
C ALA A 19 2.18 7.11 -7.01
N ALA A 20 3.41 7.60 -6.79
CA ALA A 20 4.25 8.11 -7.87
C ALA A 20 4.66 7.01 -8.86
N GLY A 21 4.92 5.79 -8.38
CA GLY A 21 5.18 4.62 -9.22
C GLY A 21 3.99 4.29 -10.13
N PHE A 22 2.79 4.20 -9.57
CA PHE A 22 1.58 3.96 -10.35
C PHE A 22 1.23 5.11 -11.30
N ALA A 23 1.45 6.37 -10.90
CA ALA A 23 1.29 7.52 -11.78
C ALA A 23 2.29 7.49 -12.95
N THR A 24 3.53 7.06 -12.72
CA THR A 24 4.55 6.94 -13.78
C THR A 24 4.16 5.91 -14.84
N ILE A 25 3.60 4.77 -14.42
CA ILE A 25 3.07 3.72 -15.32
C ILE A 25 1.90 4.24 -16.18
N LEU A 26 1.17 5.22 -15.66
CA LEU A 26 0.00 5.83 -16.30
C LEU A 26 0.39 6.73 -17.49
N PHE A 27 1.45 7.52 -17.32
CA PHE A 27 1.89 8.50 -18.32
C PHE A 27 2.98 7.98 -19.26
N THR A 28 3.72 6.94 -18.88
CA THR A 28 4.91 6.49 -19.61
C THR A 28 4.83 5.02 -20.00
N ARG A 29 5.13 4.73 -21.27
CA ARG A 29 5.25 3.36 -21.82
C ARG A 29 6.69 2.95 -22.15
N ASP A 30 7.65 3.81 -21.82
CA ASP A 30 9.07 3.55 -22.02
C ASP A 30 9.57 2.50 -21.02
N ALA A 31 10.25 1.47 -21.52
CA ALA A 31 10.77 0.36 -20.73
C ALA A 31 11.71 0.83 -19.60
N GLN A 32 12.50 1.89 -19.82
CA GLN A 32 13.44 2.38 -18.81
C GLN A 32 12.72 3.11 -17.67
N LEU A 33 11.69 3.90 -17.98
CA LEU A 33 10.87 4.57 -16.97
C LEU A 33 9.96 3.61 -16.20
N LEU A 34 9.53 2.51 -16.82
CA LEU A 34 8.80 1.46 -16.11
C LEU A 34 9.66 0.77 -15.04
N LEU A 35 10.97 0.60 -15.27
CA LEU A 35 11.88 0.07 -14.25
C LEU A 35 11.96 1.00 -13.03
N VAL A 36 12.06 2.31 -13.27
CA VAL A 36 12.05 3.31 -12.19
C VAL A 36 10.73 3.29 -11.42
N ALA A 37 9.60 3.16 -12.12
CA ALA A 37 8.29 3.00 -11.48
C ALA A 37 8.24 1.76 -10.58
N MET A 38 8.82 0.65 -11.03
CA MET A 38 8.88 -0.59 -10.26
C MET A 38 9.72 -0.48 -8.99
N VAL A 39 10.80 0.31 -9.02
CA VAL A 39 11.58 0.63 -7.81
C VAL A 39 10.71 1.37 -6.79
N PHE A 40 9.94 2.38 -7.23
CA PHE A 40 9.04 3.11 -6.35
C PHE A 40 7.92 2.24 -5.77
N VAL A 41 7.33 1.35 -6.59
CA VAL A 41 6.35 0.35 -6.13
C VAL A 41 6.98 -0.61 -5.11
N GLY A 42 8.23 -1.05 -5.34
CA GLY A 42 8.96 -1.90 -4.41
C GLY A 42 9.18 -1.25 -3.03
N ILE A 43 9.54 0.04 -3.00
CA ILE A 43 9.67 0.81 -1.75
C ILE A 43 8.33 0.86 -1.01
N ALA A 44 7.23 1.12 -1.73
CA ALA A 44 5.90 1.15 -1.15
C ALA A 44 5.50 -0.20 -0.56
N TRP A 45 5.80 -1.29 -1.28
CA TRP A 45 5.47 -2.64 -0.86
C TRP A 45 6.23 -3.06 0.40
N ALA A 46 7.53 -2.77 0.47
CA ALA A 46 8.35 -3.00 1.66
C ALA A 46 7.78 -2.24 2.88
N SER A 47 7.29 -1.02 2.67
CA SER A 47 6.66 -0.22 3.71
C SER A 47 5.33 -0.81 4.19
N ILE A 48 4.46 -1.26 3.28
CA ILE A 48 3.16 -1.89 3.60
C ILE A 48 3.34 -3.18 4.41
N LEU A 49 4.39 -3.95 4.13
CA LEU A 49 4.66 -5.16 4.89
C LEU A 49 5.28 -4.91 6.27
N THR A 50 6.07 -3.85 6.44
CA THR A 50 6.88 -3.70 7.65
C THR A 50 6.28 -2.73 8.65
N MET A 51 5.72 -1.61 8.20
CA MET A 51 5.30 -0.52 9.09
C MET A 51 4.04 -0.83 9.90
N PRO A 52 2.95 -1.41 9.34
CA PRO A 52 1.75 -1.68 10.12
C PRO A 52 2.00 -2.69 11.23
N TYR A 53 2.79 -3.73 10.93
CA TYR A 53 3.23 -4.70 11.93
C TYR A 53 4.10 -4.05 13.00
N ALA A 54 5.00 -3.14 12.64
CA ALA A 54 5.82 -2.41 13.61
C ALA A 54 5.03 -1.41 14.48
N ILE A 55 3.93 -0.85 13.96
CA ILE A 55 3.00 0.01 14.72
C ILE A 55 2.22 -0.86 15.71
N LEU A 56 1.63 -1.96 15.23
CA LEU A 56 0.83 -2.88 16.04
C LEU A 56 1.66 -3.53 17.15
N ALA A 57 2.87 -3.98 16.81
CA ALA A 57 3.90 -4.45 17.73
C ALA A 57 4.11 -3.54 18.95
N GLY A 58 4.08 -2.23 18.74
CA GLY A 58 4.31 -1.24 19.80
C GLY A 58 3.13 -1.05 20.75
N ALA A 59 1.92 -1.45 20.33
CA ALA A 59 0.69 -1.23 21.08
C ALA A 59 0.18 -2.49 21.81
N LEU A 60 0.82 -3.64 21.62
CA LEU A 60 0.34 -4.94 22.11
C LEU A 60 1.15 -5.49 23.28
N ASP A 61 0.46 -6.15 24.21
CA ASP A 61 1.08 -6.91 25.30
C ASP A 61 1.96 -8.05 24.72
N PRO A 62 3.24 -8.13 25.11
CA PRO A 62 4.19 -9.16 24.66
C PRO A 62 3.66 -10.59 24.80
N ARG A 63 2.79 -10.88 25.78
CA ARG A 63 2.27 -12.23 26.03
C ARG A 63 1.28 -12.72 24.96
N LYS A 64 0.65 -11.82 24.21
CA LYS A 64 -0.39 -12.17 23.21
C LYS A 64 0.02 -11.83 21.78
N TYR A 65 1.31 -11.53 21.57
CA TYR A 65 1.85 -11.04 20.32
C TYR A 65 1.47 -11.91 19.11
N GLY A 66 1.61 -13.23 19.23
CA GLY A 66 1.29 -14.16 18.14
C GLY A 66 -0.18 -14.13 17.70
N ILE A 67 -1.12 -14.06 18.65
CA ILE A 67 -2.56 -14.10 18.37
C ILE A 67 -3.00 -12.82 17.64
N TYR A 68 -2.58 -11.66 18.14
CA TYR A 68 -2.95 -10.38 17.53
C TYR A 68 -2.27 -10.15 16.17
N MET A 69 -1.03 -10.62 16.00
CA MET A 69 -0.34 -10.55 14.71
C MET A 69 -1.00 -11.45 13.66
N GLY A 70 -1.45 -12.65 14.05
CA GLY A 70 -2.23 -13.54 13.18
C GLY A 70 -3.58 -12.94 12.78
N LEU A 71 -4.31 -12.36 13.73
CA LEU A 71 -5.58 -11.70 13.48
C LEU A 71 -5.43 -10.51 12.52
N PHE A 72 -4.39 -9.70 12.68
CA PHE A 72 -4.09 -8.59 11.79
C PHE A 72 -3.82 -9.04 10.35
N ASN A 73 -3.11 -10.15 10.17
CA ASN A 73 -2.85 -10.70 8.83
C ASN A 73 -4.15 -11.15 8.14
N ILE A 74 -5.10 -11.74 8.87
CA ILE A 74 -6.43 -12.09 8.33
C ILE A 74 -7.14 -10.85 7.78
N PHE A 75 -7.04 -9.70 8.47
CA PHE A 75 -7.62 -8.44 7.99
C PHE A 75 -6.94 -7.87 6.74
N ILE A 76 -5.68 -8.26 6.45
CA ILE A 76 -5.01 -7.88 5.20
C ILE A 76 -5.43 -8.83 4.08
N VAL A 77 -5.33 -10.14 4.34
CA VAL A 77 -5.49 -11.17 3.31
C VAL A 77 -6.93 -11.32 2.86
N VAL A 78 -7.92 -11.24 3.76
CA VAL A 78 -9.34 -11.44 3.38
C VAL A 78 -9.80 -10.37 2.38
N PRO A 79 -9.64 -9.06 2.63
CA PRO A 79 -9.95 -8.05 1.63
C PRO A 79 -9.10 -8.20 0.36
N GLN A 80 -7.83 -8.58 0.48
CA GLN A 80 -6.96 -8.78 -0.69
C GLN A 80 -7.45 -9.91 -1.60
N LEU A 81 -7.93 -11.04 -1.05
CA LEU A 81 -8.49 -12.15 -1.83
C LEU A 81 -9.80 -11.74 -2.54
N ILE A 82 -10.64 -10.97 -1.87
CA ILE A 82 -11.86 -10.40 -2.46
C ILE A 82 -11.49 -9.47 -3.62
N VAL A 83 -10.54 -8.56 -3.42
CA VAL A 83 -10.07 -7.65 -4.47
C VAL A 83 -9.45 -8.42 -5.63
N ALA A 84 -8.57 -9.39 -5.37
CA ALA A 84 -7.91 -10.17 -6.41
C ALA A 84 -8.89 -10.95 -7.30
N THR A 85 -10.02 -11.39 -6.75
CA THR A 85 -11.04 -12.13 -7.50
C THR A 85 -12.05 -11.22 -8.21
N VAL A 86 -12.46 -10.11 -7.57
CA VAL A 86 -13.53 -9.23 -8.06
C VAL A 86 -13.01 -8.12 -8.98
N MET A 87 -11.78 -7.64 -8.77
CA MET A 87 -11.25 -6.46 -9.47
C MET A 87 -11.20 -6.65 -11.00
N GLY A 88 -10.89 -7.85 -11.50
CA GLY A 88 -10.88 -8.13 -12.94
C GLY A 88 -12.26 -7.95 -13.59
N ALA A 89 -13.33 -8.42 -12.93
CA ALA A 89 -14.70 -8.24 -13.40
C ALA A 89 -15.14 -6.77 -13.31
N VAL A 90 -14.78 -6.08 -12.22
CA VAL A 90 -15.08 -4.65 -12.02
C VAL A 90 -14.42 -3.80 -13.10
N ILE A 91 -13.14 -4.02 -13.41
CA ILE A 91 -12.44 -3.25 -14.44
C ILE A 91 -13.08 -3.49 -15.81
N ASN A 92 -13.40 -4.75 -16.16
CA ASN A 92 -14.05 -5.02 -17.44
C ASN A 92 -15.45 -4.40 -17.55
N ALA A 93 -16.21 -4.33 -16.44
CA ALA A 93 -17.53 -3.73 -16.41
C ALA A 93 -17.51 -2.18 -16.47
N PHE A 94 -16.59 -1.53 -15.75
CA PHE A 94 -16.53 -0.07 -15.65
C PHE A 94 -15.57 0.58 -16.67
N PHE A 95 -14.52 -0.11 -17.10
CA PHE A 95 -13.46 0.39 -17.99
C PHE A 95 -13.07 -0.67 -19.05
N PRO A 96 -13.97 -1.02 -19.99
CA PRO A 96 -13.72 -2.05 -20.98
C PRO A 96 -12.49 -1.70 -21.85
N GLY A 97 -11.48 -2.57 -21.83
CA GLY A 97 -10.30 -2.48 -22.69
C GLY A 97 -9.24 -1.42 -22.30
N GLN A 98 -9.36 -0.76 -21.15
CA GLN A 98 -8.40 0.26 -20.70
C GLN A 98 -7.85 0.00 -19.27
N PRO A 99 -6.93 -0.97 -19.10
CA PRO A 99 -6.33 -1.31 -17.80
C PRO A 99 -5.55 -0.17 -17.14
N VAL A 100 -5.20 0.86 -17.91
CA VAL A 100 -4.48 2.04 -17.44
C VAL A 100 -5.26 2.78 -16.35
N TRP A 101 -6.60 2.79 -16.41
CA TRP A 101 -7.44 3.41 -15.38
C TRP A 101 -7.34 2.71 -14.02
N THR A 102 -7.05 1.41 -14.00
CA THR A 102 -6.80 0.67 -12.76
C THR A 102 -5.59 1.21 -12.02
N MET A 103 -4.53 1.59 -12.75
CA MET A 103 -3.33 2.20 -12.17
C MET A 103 -3.63 3.60 -11.63
N ALA A 104 -4.53 4.36 -12.28
CA ALA A 104 -5.02 5.65 -11.80
C ALA A 104 -5.75 5.52 -10.46
N ILE A 105 -6.67 4.55 -10.38
CA ILE A 105 -7.42 4.26 -9.16
C ILE A 105 -6.46 3.81 -8.06
N GLY A 106 -5.51 2.92 -8.37
CA GLY A 106 -4.48 2.48 -7.44
C GLY A 106 -3.66 3.64 -6.89
N ALA A 107 -3.17 4.54 -7.74
CA ALA A 107 -2.44 5.73 -7.33
C ALA A 107 -3.29 6.63 -6.41
N GLY A 108 -4.55 6.88 -6.77
CA GLY A 108 -5.48 7.68 -5.97
C GLY A 108 -5.75 7.07 -4.59
N VAL A 109 -5.99 5.77 -4.53
CA VAL A 109 -6.22 5.04 -3.27
C VAL A 109 -4.97 5.07 -2.39
N MET A 110 -3.77 4.96 -2.95
CA MET A 110 -2.52 5.07 -2.18
C MET A 110 -2.32 6.47 -1.57
N VAL A 111 -2.67 7.53 -2.30
CA VAL A 111 -2.64 8.91 -1.76
C VAL A 111 -3.68 9.08 -0.65
N LEU A 112 -4.89 8.54 -0.83
CA LEU A 112 -5.92 8.56 0.21
C LEU A 112 -5.50 7.77 1.46
N ALA A 113 -4.86 6.61 1.28
CA ALA A 113 -4.31 5.82 2.39
C ALA A 113 -3.19 6.58 3.11
N ALA A 114 -2.31 7.27 2.38
CA ALA A 114 -1.30 8.14 2.97
C ALA A 114 -1.92 9.27 3.79
N ALA A 115 -2.97 9.92 3.28
CA ALA A 115 -3.70 10.95 4.00
C ALA A 115 -4.43 10.42 5.25
N ALA A 116 -5.02 9.22 5.16
CA ALA A 116 -5.67 8.56 6.29
C ALA A 116 -4.64 8.19 7.38
N MET A 117 -3.46 7.74 7.00
CA MET A 117 -2.38 7.42 7.94
C MET A 117 -1.90 8.62 8.75
N LEU A 118 -1.99 9.85 8.23
CA LEU A 118 -1.68 11.06 9.00
C LEU A 118 -2.62 11.29 10.19
N ARG A 119 -3.79 10.64 10.21
CA ARG A 119 -4.74 10.69 11.35
C ARG A 119 -4.40 9.69 12.46
N VAL A 120 -3.49 8.74 12.20
CA VAL A 120 -3.06 7.75 13.21
C VAL A 120 -2.05 8.43 14.14
N LYS A 121 -2.46 8.67 15.39
CA LYS A 121 -1.52 9.11 16.44
C LYS A 121 -0.62 7.94 16.82
N GLU A 122 0.69 8.13 16.65
CA GLU A 122 1.70 7.25 17.23
C GLU A 122 1.63 7.36 18.76
N ALA A 123 1.52 6.22 19.44
CA ALA A 123 1.61 6.12 20.89
C ALA A 123 3.06 5.94 21.33
#